data_AF-A0AAV5AIV6-F1
#
_entry.id   AF-A0AAV5AIV6-F1
#
_cell.length_a   1.000
_cell.length_b   1.000
_cell.length_c   1.000
_cell.angle_alpha   90.00
_cell.angle_beta   90.00
_cell.angle_gamma   90.00
#
_symmetry.space_group_name_H-M   'P 1'
#
loop_
_entity.id
_entity.type
_entity.pdbx_description
1 polymer ?
#
loop_
_entity_poly.entity_id
_entity_poly.type
_entity_poly.pdbx_seq_one_letter_code
_entity_poly.pdbx_strand_id
1 'polypeptide(L)'
;MSIEPGVYIIHPENAPGQSLLIGPVIGIFPPPDVPVRVGDKLIEPWVLKRAEGNTFNVFAGKGKPNDYKWVNEDKALFVSALRKPDNFRFEPAGNGLVT
;
A
#
# COMPACT_ATOMS: atom_id res chain seq x y z
N MET A 1 -11.83 -10.55 -13.36
CA MET A 1 -12.30 -9.37 -12.60
C MET A 1 -11.07 -8.64 -12.11
N SER A 2 -10.93 -7.35 -12.41
CA SER A 2 -9.86 -6.51 -11.85
C SER A 2 -10.43 -5.70 -10.69
N ILE A 3 -9.62 -5.41 -9.68
CA ILE A 3 -9.95 -4.38 -8.71
C ILE A 3 -10.05 -3.02 -9.43
N GLU A 4 -10.93 -2.14 -8.96
CA GLU A 4 -11.05 -0.77 -9.47
C GLU A 4 -10.08 0.17 -8.74
N PRO A 5 -9.68 1.29 -9.34
CA PRO A 5 -8.98 2.35 -8.61
C PRO A 5 -9.85 2.90 -7.48
N GLY A 6 -9.25 3.23 -6.34
CA GLY A 6 -10.02 3.67 -5.18
C GLY A 6 -9.20 3.70 -3.90
N VAL A 7 -9.90 3.88 -2.77
CA VAL A 7 -9.31 3.84 -1.43
C VAL A 7 -9.68 2.51 -0.79
N TYR A 8 -8.67 1.78 -0.32
CA TYR A 8 -8.81 0.43 0.20
C TYR A 8 -8.14 0.29 1.56
N ILE A 9 -8.72 -0.58 2.39
CA ILE A 9 -8.02 -1.14 3.56
C ILE A 9 -7.52 -2.52 3.17
N ILE A 10 -6.24 -2.80 3.47
CA ILE A 10 -5.62 -4.08 3.12
C ILE A 10 -5.40 -4.88 4.39
N HIS A 11 -6.02 -6.05 4.46
CA HIS A 11 -5.92 -6.98 5.59
C HIS A 11 -5.07 -8.18 5.18
N PRO A 12 -4.03 -8.54 5.96
CA PRO A 12 -3.32 -9.80 5.77
C PRO A 12 -4.21 -10.98 6.10
N GLU A 13 -4.20 -12.00 5.24
CA GLU A 13 -4.98 -13.23 5.41
C GLU A 13 -4.64 -13.97 6.71
N ASN A 14 -3.36 -14.02 7.07
CA ASN A 14 -2.86 -14.76 8.24
C ASN A 14 -2.87 -13.96 9.55
N ALA A 15 -3.45 -12.75 9.59
CA ALA A 15 -3.54 -11.95 10.80
C ALA A 15 -4.89 -11.21 10.88
N PRO A 16 -5.97 -11.92 11.25
CA PRO A 16 -7.31 -11.33 11.39
C PRO A 16 -7.33 -10.15 12.34
N GLY A 17 -8.06 -9.09 11.97
CA GLY A 17 -8.16 -7.86 12.76
C GLY A 17 -6.95 -6.94 12.68
N GLN A 18 -5.92 -7.30 11.90
CA GLN A 18 -4.77 -6.43 11.61
C GLN A 18 -4.89 -5.86 10.19
N SER A 19 -4.11 -4.82 9.90
CA SER A 19 -4.02 -4.22 8.56
C SER A 19 -2.59 -3.88 8.19
N LEU A 20 -2.33 -3.75 6.88
CA LEU A 20 -1.08 -3.18 6.39
C LEU A 20 -1.06 -1.67 6.65
N LEU A 21 0.04 -1.20 7.24
CA LEU A 21 0.22 0.18 7.65
C LEU A 21 1.69 0.60 7.63
N ILE A 22 1.94 1.90 7.67
CA ILE A 22 3.29 2.49 7.80
C ILE A 22 3.51 3.18 9.15
N GLY A 23 2.45 3.31 9.95
CA GLY A 23 2.48 3.96 11.26
C GLY A 23 2.75 5.47 11.17
N PRO A 24 3.10 6.10 12.30
CA PRO A 24 3.51 7.50 12.31
C PRO A 24 4.86 7.66 11.58
N VAL A 25 4.92 8.64 10.69
CA VAL A 25 6.14 8.98 9.94
C VAL A 25 6.72 10.27 10.52
N ILE A 26 8.00 10.25 10.87
CA ILE A 26 8.69 11.43 11.41
C ILE A 26 8.93 12.42 10.26
N GLY A 27 8.54 13.68 10.44
CA GLY A 27 8.71 14.75 9.46
C GLY A 27 10.15 15.29 9.38
N ILE A 28 11.09 14.47 8.92
CA ILE A 28 12.49 14.87 8.63
C ILE A 28 12.71 15.07 7.12
N PHE A 29 13.75 15.82 6.74
CA PHE A 29 14.11 16.08 5.34
C PHE A 29 15.56 15.65 5.04
N PRO A 30 15.81 14.85 3.97
CA PRO A 30 14.82 14.22 3.10
C PRO A 30 13.92 13.21 3.86
N PRO A 31 12.67 12.98 3.41
CA PRO A 31 11.81 11.99 4.04
C PRO A 31 12.40 10.57 3.88
N PRO A 32 12.43 9.74 4.94
CA PRO A 32 13.01 8.40 4.88
C PRO A 32 12.08 7.42 4.17
N ASP A 33 12.61 6.34 3.61
CA ASP A 33 11.78 5.20 3.23
C ASP A 33 11.28 4.50 4.49
N VAL A 34 10.00 4.11 4.52
CA VAL A 34 9.34 3.54 5.69
C VAL A 34 8.83 2.15 5.37
N PRO A 35 9.16 1.12 6.17
CA PRO A 35 8.67 -0.23 5.91
C PRO A 35 7.15 -0.32 6.09
N VAL A 36 6.48 -1.02 5.18
CA VAL A 36 5.10 -1.46 5.36
C VAL A 36 5.10 -2.62 6.34
N ARG A 37 4.24 -2.54 7.35
CA ARG A 37 4.16 -3.53 8.43
C ARG A 37 2.71 -3.99 8.59
N VAL A 38 2.56 -5.16 9.18
CA VAL A 38 1.29 -5.56 9.77
C VAL A 38 1.22 -4.98 11.18
N GLY A 39 0.10 -4.36 11.54
CA GLY A 39 -0.08 -3.89 12.91
C GLY A 39 -1.54 -3.89 13.37
N ASP A 40 -1.69 -3.82 14.69
CA ASP A 40 -2.96 -3.69 15.39
C ASP A 40 -3.30 -2.20 15.61
N LYS A 41 -4.60 -1.88 15.68
CA LYS A 41 -5.15 -0.57 16.12
C LYS A 41 -5.06 0.61 15.16
N LEU A 42 -4.30 0.54 14.08
CA LEU A 42 -4.25 1.60 13.07
C LEU A 42 -4.71 1.08 11.71
N ILE A 43 -5.71 1.76 11.14
CA ILE A 43 -6.21 1.52 9.79
C ILE A 43 -5.54 2.53 8.88
N GLU A 44 -4.73 2.06 7.93
CA GLU A 44 -4.11 2.92 6.92
C GLU A 44 -4.91 2.81 5.62
N PRO A 45 -5.54 3.91 5.13
CA PRO A 45 -6.19 3.92 3.84
C PRO A 45 -5.14 3.96 2.72
N TRP A 46 -5.20 2.99 1.81
CA TRP A 46 -4.33 2.89 0.65
C TRP A 46 -5.06 3.35 -0.61
N VAL A 47 -4.49 4.34 -1.29
CA VAL A 47 -5.04 4.84 -2.56
C VAL A 47 -4.42 4.03 -3.70
N LEU A 48 -5.25 3.29 -4.42
CA LEU A 48 -4.87 2.57 -5.63
C LEU A 48 -5.15 3.45 -6.85
N LYS A 49 -4.13 3.69 -7.67
CA LYS A 49 -4.26 4.37 -8.96
C LYS A 49 -3.81 3.45 -10.08
N ARG A 50 -4.60 3.37 -11.15
CA ARG A 50 -4.25 2.58 -12.33
C ARG A 50 -2.97 3.13 -12.96
N ALA A 51 -2.02 2.24 -13.23
CA ALA A 51 -0.79 2.50 -13.96
C ALA A 51 -0.92 1.89 -15.37
N GLU A 52 0.20 1.45 -15.98
CA GLU A 52 0.16 0.85 -17.31
C GLU A 52 -0.56 -0.52 -17.32
N GLY A 53 -1.42 -0.72 -18.31
CA GLY A 53 -2.18 -1.96 -18.48
C GLY A 53 -3.11 -2.26 -17.30
N ASN A 54 -2.96 -3.45 -16.71
CA ASN A 54 -3.75 -3.92 -15.57
C ASN A 54 -2.96 -3.86 -14.24
N THR A 55 -2.05 -2.88 -14.13
CA THR A 55 -1.24 -2.67 -12.92
C THR A 55 -1.65 -1.39 -12.21
N PHE A 56 -1.21 -1.26 -10.96
CA PHE A 56 -1.59 -0.18 -10.05
C PHE A 56 -0.37 0.30 -9.27
N ASN A 57 -0.31 1.61 -9.02
CA ASN A 57 0.55 2.16 -7.98
C ASN A 57 -0.28 2.37 -6.71
N VAL A 58 0.36 2.15 -5.56
CA VAL A 58 -0.30 2.22 -4.25
C VAL A 58 0.32 3.36 -3.44
N PHE A 59 -0.54 4.21 -2.89
CA PHE A 59 -0.14 5.42 -2.16
C PHE A 59 -0.73 5.42 -0.75
N ALA A 60 0.02 5.91 0.23
CA ALA A 60 -0.44 6.05 1.61
C ALA A 60 -1.39 7.26 1.81
N GLY A 61 -1.52 8.16 0.82
CA GLY A 61 -2.42 9.30 0.90
C GLY A 61 -2.07 10.33 1.98
N LYS A 62 -0.82 10.33 2.49
CA LYS A 62 -0.38 11.21 3.60
C LYS A 62 0.08 12.60 3.16
N GLY A 63 0.06 12.89 1.86
CA GLY A 63 -0.02 14.25 1.33
C GLY A 63 1.01 15.28 1.84
N LYS A 64 2.12 15.38 1.10
CA LYS A 64 3.06 16.51 0.96
C LYS A 64 4.30 16.56 1.90
N PRO A 65 5.48 17.00 1.38
CA PRO A 65 5.70 17.52 0.02
C PRO A 65 5.65 16.46 -1.08
N ASN A 66 5.82 15.17 -0.75
CA ASN A 66 5.58 14.04 -1.66
C ASN A 66 4.72 12.99 -0.94
N ASP A 67 3.83 12.33 -1.68
CA ASP A 67 3.05 11.22 -1.14
C ASP A 67 3.90 9.94 -1.08
N TYR A 68 3.72 9.17 -0.02
CA TYR A 68 4.43 7.91 0.19
C TYR A 68 3.84 6.85 -0.71
N LYS A 69 4.70 6.22 -1.52
CA LYS A 69 4.35 5.27 -2.56
C LYS A 69 4.98 3.92 -2.30
N TRP A 70 4.25 2.83 -2.54
CA TRP A 70 4.80 1.49 -2.44
C TRP A 70 5.98 1.28 -3.39
N VAL A 71 7.07 0.79 -2.84
CA VAL A 71 8.28 0.38 -3.54
C VAL A 71 8.77 -0.94 -2.97
N ASN A 72 9.21 -1.84 -3.84
CA ASN A 72 9.86 -3.08 -3.47
C ASN A 72 11.34 -2.81 -3.21
N GLU A 73 11.85 -3.40 -2.13
CA GLU A 73 13.27 -3.41 -1.83
C GLU A 73 13.64 -4.81 -1.35
N ASP A 74 14.39 -5.51 -2.20
CA ASP A 74 14.76 -6.92 -2.04
C ASP A 74 13.56 -7.85 -1.77
N LYS A 75 13.29 -8.10 -0.48
CA LYS A 75 12.27 -9.03 0.03
C LYS A 75 11.26 -8.34 0.95
N ALA A 76 11.25 -7.02 0.98
CA ALA A 76 10.40 -6.23 1.83
C ALA A 76 9.69 -5.13 1.04
N LEU A 77 8.51 -4.76 1.52
CA LEU A 77 7.70 -3.70 0.97
C LEU A 77 7.93 -2.44 1.80
N PHE A 78 8.32 -1.36 1.13
CA PHE A 78 8.50 -0.05 1.72
C PHE A 78 7.55 0.95 1.08
N VAL A 79 7.41 2.09 1.73
CA VAL A 79 6.91 3.30 1.10
C VAL A 79 8.00 4.33 0.99
N SER A 80 8.06 5.01 -0.15
CA SER A 80 9.00 6.09 -0.40
C SER A 80 8.30 7.34 -0.92
N ALA A 81 8.69 8.50 -0.38
CA ALA A 81 8.27 9.79 -0.90
C ALA A 81 9.13 10.24 -2.09
N LEU A 82 10.35 9.70 -2.23
CA LEU A 82 11.36 10.17 -3.20
C LEU A 82 11.50 9.25 -4.42
N ARG A 83 11.25 7.95 -4.25
CA ARG A 83 11.38 6.98 -5.34
C ARG A 83 10.14 6.98 -6.24
N LYS A 84 10.33 6.47 -7.47
CA LYS A 84 9.22 6.14 -8.37
C LYS A 84 8.46 4.94 -7.79
N PRO A 85 7.10 4.94 -7.88
CA PRO A 85 6.32 3.82 -7.40
C PRO A 85 6.55 2.58 -8.26
N ASP A 86 6.49 1.41 -7.64
CA ASP A 86 6.42 0.15 -8.38
C ASP A 86 4.99 -0.17 -8.83
N ASN A 87 4.88 -0.97 -9.89
CA ASN A 87 3.61 -1.42 -10.46
C ASN A 87 3.21 -2.77 -9.85
N PHE A 88 2.02 -2.82 -9.23
CA PHE A 88 1.46 -4.02 -8.61
C PHE A 88 0.25 -4.51 -9.39
N ARG A 89 0.07 -5.83 -9.46
CA ARG A 89 -1.13 -6.47 -10.00
C ARG A 89 -1.90 -7.10 -8.85
N PHE A 90 -3.19 -6.79 -8.76
CA PHE A 90 -4.09 -7.35 -7.76
C PHE A 90 -4.98 -8.40 -8.42
N GLU A 91 -4.95 -9.62 -7.90
CA GLU A 91 -5.73 -10.74 -8.42
C GLU A 91 -6.64 -11.28 -7.32
N PRO A 92 -7.88 -11.68 -7.66
CA PRO A 92 -8.71 -12.44 -6.74
C PRO A 92 -7.99 -13.75 -6.36
N ALA A 93 -7.97 -14.10 -5.07
CA ALA A 93 -7.33 -15.33 -4.60
C ALA A 93 -7.97 -16.63 -5.15
N GLY A 94 -9.19 -16.57 -5.71
CA GLY A 94 -10.00 -17.73 -6.14
C GLY A 94 -10.52 -18.52 -4.93
N ASN A 95 -11.78 -18.92 -4.76
CA ASN A 95 -12.98 -18.97 -5.60
C ASN A 95 -13.99 -17.92 -5.15
N GLY A 96 -14.72 -17.32 -6.10
CA GLY A 96 -15.80 -16.36 -5.85
C GLY A 96 -17.06 -16.97 -5.21
N LEU A 97 -16.94 -17.49 -3.98
CA LEU A 97 -18.09 -17.75 -3.13
C LEU A 97 -18.29 -16.55 -2.21
N VAL A 98 -19.17 -15.66 -2.65
CA VAL A 98 -19.89 -14.76 -1.75
C VAL A 98 -20.92 -15.63 -1.03
N THR A 99 -20.65 -15.96 0.24
CA THR A 99 -21.70 -16.43 1.17
C THR A 99 -22.23 -15.25 1.96
#